data_AF-D8R8N8-F1
#
_entry.id   AF-D8R8N8-F1
#
_cell.length_a   1.000
_cell.length_b   1.000
_cell.length_c   1.000
_cell.angle_alpha   90.00
_cell.angle_beta   90.00
_cell.angle_gamma   90.00
#
_symmetry.space_group_name_H-M   'P 1'
#
loop_
_entity.id
_entity.type
_entity.pdbx_description
1 polymer ?
#
loop_
_entity_poly.entity_id
_entity_poly.type
_entity_poly.pdbx_seq_one_letter_code
_entity_poly.pdbx_strand_id
1 'polypeptide(L)'
;MRSAAPHEILGLSAARGFGLDDVKAAFRSKVKEYHPDVYRGAEDPEAITQCLIRAYEVSTSFVHSLERVFVIEPRSLDPFQEPEGEANDIFVNELLCIGKACPYSCVERAPSVFRYNPETGRAQAVVQGRSGDYSVQLAVGQCPRNCIHYVTEEQGKVLRDLLHRASIDPYNSEDFTTIQGLIARAAYENGRYRGPKRKPKRSDKMVDYY
;
A
#
# COMPACT_ATOMS: atom_id res chain seq x y z
N MET A 1 40.66 18.73 15.51
CA MET A 1 39.67 18.53 14.44
C MET A 1 38.31 18.98 14.94
N ARG A 2 37.76 20.03 14.33
CA ARG A 2 36.43 20.56 14.69
C ARG A 2 35.39 19.45 14.50
N SER A 3 34.41 19.39 15.40
CA SER A 3 33.32 18.40 15.42
C SER A 3 32.40 18.58 14.19
N ALA A 4 32.89 18.18 13.01
CA ALA A 4 32.12 18.16 11.78
C ALA A 4 31.29 16.88 11.72
N ALA A 5 30.08 16.97 11.20
CA ALA A 5 29.24 15.78 11.02
C ALA A 5 29.86 14.85 9.96
N PRO A 6 29.63 13.52 10.04
CA PRO A 6 30.22 12.55 9.12
C PRO A 6 29.99 12.87 7.63
N HIS A 7 28.80 13.39 7.28
CA HIS A 7 28.48 13.79 5.90
C HIS A 7 29.23 15.08 5.47
N GLU A 8 29.48 16.01 6.39
CA GLU A 8 30.25 17.23 6.13
C GLU A 8 31.73 16.92 5.87
N ILE A 9 32.28 15.89 6.53
CA ILE A 9 33.65 15.40 6.28
C ILE A 9 33.81 14.93 4.83
N LEU A 10 32.75 14.35 4.25
CA LEU A 10 32.70 13.97 2.84
C LEU A 10 32.39 15.15 1.90
N GLY A 11 32.07 16.34 2.44
CA GLY A 11 31.68 17.52 1.67
C GLY A 11 30.21 17.50 1.23
N LEU A 12 29.38 16.67 1.86
CA LEU A 12 27.94 16.62 1.63
C LEU A 12 27.22 17.56 2.61
N SER A 13 26.13 18.17 2.16
CA SER A 13 25.28 19.02 3.00
C SER A 13 23.93 18.33 3.23
N ALA A 14 23.52 18.21 4.49
CA ALA A 14 22.21 17.68 4.85
C ALA A 14 21.04 18.51 4.26
N ALA A 15 21.24 19.81 4.02
CA ALA A 15 20.19 20.70 3.51
C ALA A 15 19.78 20.40 2.05
N ARG A 16 20.67 19.82 1.24
CA ARG A 16 20.39 19.45 -0.16
C ARG A 16 19.75 18.05 -0.26
N GLY A 17 19.86 17.24 0.79
CA GLY A 17 19.66 15.79 0.69
C GLY A 17 20.77 15.11 -0.10
N PHE A 18 21.06 13.85 0.21
CA PHE A 18 22.07 13.04 -0.50
C PHE A 18 21.69 11.56 -0.46
N GLY A 19 21.95 10.84 -1.55
CA GLY A 19 21.74 9.40 -1.68
C GLY A 19 23.02 8.59 -1.53
N LEU A 20 22.92 7.26 -1.65
CA LEU A 20 24.08 6.36 -1.59
C LEU A 20 25.11 6.65 -2.69
N ASP A 21 24.66 7.04 -3.88
CA ASP A 21 25.56 7.34 -4.99
C ASP A 21 26.36 8.63 -4.74
N ASP A 22 25.74 9.63 -4.10
CA ASP A 22 26.42 10.86 -3.69
C ASP A 22 27.48 10.58 -2.63
N VAL A 23 27.17 9.74 -1.63
CA VAL A 23 28.12 9.30 -0.59
C VAL A 23 29.31 8.57 -1.21
N LYS A 24 29.06 7.65 -2.16
CA LYS A 24 30.13 6.92 -2.89
C LYS A 24 30.98 7.86 -3.74
N ALA A 25 30.35 8.80 -4.46
CA ALA A 25 31.05 9.75 -5.31
C ALA A 25 31.94 10.69 -4.49
N ALA A 26 31.40 11.25 -3.41
CA ALA A 26 32.10 12.13 -2.49
C ALA A 26 33.31 11.43 -1.83
N PHE A 27 33.10 10.21 -1.32
CA PHE A 27 34.18 9.40 -0.75
C PHE A 27 35.28 9.12 -1.78
N ARG A 28 34.94 8.67 -2.99
CA ARG A 28 35.92 8.44 -4.07
C ARG A 28 36.71 9.70 -4.40
N SER A 29 36.06 10.85 -4.42
CA SER A 29 36.73 12.14 -4.67
C SER A 29 37.73 12.48 -3.56
N LYS A 30 37.35 12.26 -2.30
CA LYS A 30 38.23 12.55 -1.15
C LYS A 30 39.38 11.57 -0.99
N VAL A 31 39.15 10.28 -1.26
CA VAL A 31 40.24 9.29 -1.27
C VAL A 31 41.25 9.63 -2.36
N LYS A 32 40.84 10.07 -3.55
CA LYS A 32 41.79 10.51 -4.59
C LYS A 32 42.67 11.69 -4.16
N GLU A 33 42.16 12.56 -3.30
CA GLU A 33 42.87 13.75 -2.81
C GLU A 33 43.82 13.42 -1.65
N TYR A 34 43.42 12.53 -0.75
CA TYR A 34 44.10 12.28 0.52
C TYR A 34 44.67 10.87 0.69
N HIS A 35 44.73 10.05 -0.37
CA HIS A 35 45.34 8.72 -0.29
C HIS A 35 46.80 8.80 0.16
N PRO A 36 47.29 7.91 1.05
CA PRO A 36 48.68 7.94 1.53
C PRO A 36 49.73 7.87 0.43
N ASP A 37 49.42 7.24 -0.71
CA ASP A 37 50.34 7.18 -1.85
C ASP A 37 50.43 8.50 -2.66
N VAL A 38 49.46 9.40 -2.50
CA VAL A 38 49.32 10.62 -3.32
C VAL A 38 49.53 11.89 -2.48
N TYR A 39 49.07 11.87 -1.24
CA TYR A 39 49.08 13.03 -0.35
C TYR A 39 50.49 13.34 0.15
N ARG A 40 50.91 14.59 -0.03
CA ARG A 40 52.24 15.13 0.37
C ARG A 40 52.12 16.27 1.40
N GLY A 41 50.97 16.37 2.08
CA GLY A 41 50.73 17.45 3.04
C GLY A 41 51.34 17.17 4.42
N ALA A 42 51.11 18.11 5.34
CA ALA A 42 51.69 18.09 6.69
C ALA A 42 50.91 17.23 7.70
N GLU A 43 49.67 16.85 7.37
CA GLU A 43 48.82 16.01 8.20
C GLU A 43 49.09 14.51 7.95
N ASP A 44 48.79 13.67 8.93
CA ASP A 44 48.96 12.22 8.82
C ASP A 44 47.95 11.63 7.80
N PRO A 45 48.41 11.13 6.63
CA PRO A 45 47.52 10.61 5.61
C PRO A 45 46.78 9.34 6.05
N GLU A 46 47.35 8.53 6.94
CA GLU A 46 46.67 7.35 7.46
C GLU A 46 45.50 7.76 8.36
N ALA A 47 45.71 8.73 9.26
CA ALA A 47 44.66 9.27 10.10
C ALA A 47 43.52 9.92 9.28
N ILE A 48 43.85 10.64 8.21
CA ILE A 48 42.84 11.21 7.30
C ILE A 48 42.05 10.11 6.60
N THR A 49 42.73 9.08 6.09
CA THR A 49 42.08 7.96 5.41
C THR A 49 41.14 7.20 6.34
N GLN A 50 41.57 6.92 7.57
CA GLN A 50 40.72 6.29 8.58
C GLN A 50 39.50 7.15 8.93
N CYS A 51 39.66 8.46 8.99
CA CYS A 51 38.57 9.40 9.22
C CYS A 51 37.54 9.35 8.06
N LEU A 52 38.01 9.34 6.81
CA LEU A 52 37.16 9.22 5.62
C LEU A 52 36.39 7.89 5.58
N ILE A 53 37.02 6.79 5.96
CA ILE A 53 36.37 5.47 6.02
C ILE A 53 35.24 5.48 7.04
N ARG A 54 35.50 5.97 8.26
CA ARG A 54 34.47 6.08 9.31
C ARG A 54 33.33 7.00 8.89
N ALA A 55 33.64 8.12 8.24
CA ALA A 55 32.63 9.03 7.72
C ALA A 55 31.74 8.34 6.67
N TYR A 56 32.33 7.59 5.74
CA TYR A 56 31.62 6.80 4.73
C TYR A 56 30.71 5.73 5.36
N GLU A 57 31.20 4.98 6.34
CA GLU A 57 30.41 3.93 7.02
C GLU A 57 29.18 4.51 7.74
N VAL A 58 29.36 5.60 8.49
CA VAL A 58 28.27 6.26 9.22
C VAL A 58 27.27 6.90 8.26
N SER A 59 27.74 7.59 7.21
CA SER A 59 26.87 8.19 6.20
C SER A 59 26.09 7.14 5.40
N THR A 60 26.73 6.02 5.06
CA THR A 60 26.07 4.89 4.37
C THR A 60 25.01 4.24 5.26
N SER A 61 25.34 4.03 6.55
CA SER A 61 24.40 3.49 7.53
C SER A 61 23.22 4.43 7.76
N PHE A 62 23.46 5.74 7.76
CA PHE A 62 22.42 6.77 7.86
C PHE A 62 21.49 6.74 6.65
N VAL A 63 22.02 6.70 5.42
CA VAL A 63 21.19 6.59 4.21
C VAL A 63 20.41 5.28 4.19
N HIS A 64 21.01 4.15 4.57
CA HIS A 64 20.28 2.89 4.68
C HIS A 64 19.21 2.88 5.77
N SER A 65 19.45 3.59 6.89
CA SER A 65 18.44 3.78 7.94
C SER A 65 17.28 4.62 7.43
N LEU A 66 17.58 5.71 6.71
CA LEU A 66 16.57 6.52 6.03
C LEU A 66 15.84 5.70 4.97
N GLU A 67 16.51 4.93 4.12
CA GLU A 67 15.86 4.02 3.17
C GLU A 67 14.97 3.02 3.88
N ARG A 68 15.39 2.44 5.03
CA ARG A 68 14.52 1.54 5.81
C ARG A 68 13.32 2.25 6.41
N VAL A 69 13.45 3.52 6.81
CA VAL A 69 12.34 4.34 7.31
C VAL A 69 11.42 4.76 6.15
N PHE A 70 11.99 5.13 5.00
CA PHE A 70 11.28 5.49 3.77
C PHE A 70 10.70 4.28 3.02
N VAL A 71 11.15 3.06 3.31
CA VAL A 71 10.51 1.81 2.88
C VAL A 71 9.27 1.50 3.75
N ILE A 72 9.06 2.22 4.86
CA ILE A 72 7.86 2.11 5.71
C ILE A 72 6.82 3.20 5.40
N GLU A 73 7.14 4.21 4.60
CA GLU A 73 6.11 4.90 3.84
C GLU A 73 6.02 4.24 2.47
N PRO A 74 5.02 3.38 2.22
CA PRO A 74 4.71 3.08 0.84
C PRO A 74 4.51 4.45 0.17
N ARG A 75 5.12 4.66 -1.01
CA ARG A 75 4.50 5.58 -1.97
C ARG A 75 3.01 5.27 -1.86
N SER A 76 2.19 6.23 -1.48
CA SER A 76 0.76 6.03 -1.32
C SER A 76 0.18 5.77 -2.70
N LEU A 77 0.43 4.56 -3.21
CA LEU A 77 -0.11 4.07 -4.44
C LEU A 77 -1.61 4.07 -4.19
N ASP A 78 -2.30 4.88 -4.98
CA ASP A 78 -3.74 4.96 -4.94
C ASP A 78 -4.29 3.53 -5.03
N PRO A 79 -5.00 3.02 -4.00
CA PRO A 79 -5.47 1.64 -3.96
C PRO A 79 -6.48 1.35 -5.07
N PHE A 80 -7.03 2.38 -5.72
CA PHE A 80 -7.89 2.27 -6.89
C PHE A 80 -7.12 2.26 -8.22
N GLN A 81 -5.82 2.55 -8.21
CA GLN A 81 -4.93 2.47 -9.37
C GLN A 81 -4.11 1.18 -9.37
N GLU A 82 -3.53 0.85 -8.21
CA GLU A 82 -2.71 -0.33 -8.01
C GLU A 82 -3.27 -1.11 -6.81
N PRO A 83 -4.28 -1.99 -7.04
CA PRO A 83 -4.90 -2.76 -5.96
C PRO A 83 -3.86 -3.65 -5.30
N GLU A 84 -3.91 -3.73 -3.97
CA GLU A 84 -2.96 -4.51 -3.18
C GLU A 84 -3.09 -6.03 -3.40
N GLY A 85 -4.24 -6.49 -3.89
CA GLY A 85 -4.56 -7.90 -4.01
C GLY A 85 -5.89 -8.20 -4.70
N GLU A 86 -6.36 -9.43 -4.54
CA GLU A 86 -7.68 -9.86 -5.01
C GLU A 86 -8.80 -9.12 -4.25
N ALA A 87 -9.85 -8.71 -4.96
CA ALA A 87 -11.02 -8.04 -4.40
C ALA A 87 -11.93 -9.03 -3.64
N ASN A 88 -11.47 -9.41 -2.45
CA ASN A 88 -12.13 -10.35 -1.56
C ASN A 88 -12.91 -9.66 -0.43
N ASP A 89 -12.84 -8.34 -0.31
CA ASP A 89 -13.67 -7.58 0.64
C ASP A 89 -14.96 -7.10 -0.04
N ILE A 90 -15.95 -6.72 0.76
CA ILE A 90 -17.27 -6.30 0.29
C ILE A 90 -17.61 -4.94 0.83
N PHE A 91 -17.97 -4.07 -0.09
CA PHE A 91 -18.52 -2.76 0.20
C PHE A 91 -20.00 -2.71 -0.15
N VAL A 92 -20.82 -2.18 0.76
CA VAL A 92 -22.24 -1.89 0.51
C VAL A 92 -22.44 -0.38 0.49
N ASN A 93 -22.92 0.14 -0.63
CA ASN A 93 -23.27 1.55 -0.75
C ASN A 93 -24.65 1.80 -0.12
N GLU A 94 -24.64 2.27 1.13
CA GLU A 94 -25.86 2.56 1.89
C GLU A 94 -26.73 3.67 1.26
N LEU A 95 -26.12 4.59 0.49
CA LEU A 95 -26.85 5.67 -0.20
C LEU A 95 -27.77 5.13 -1.30
N LEU A 96 -27.43 3.97 -1.89
CA LEU A 96 -28.24 3.30 -2.92
C LEU A 96 -29.11 2.16 -2.38
N CYS A 97 -28.72 1.59 -1.25
CA CYS A 97 -29.39 0.46 -0.64
C CYS A 97 -30.84 0.83 -0.29
N ILE A 98 -31.80 -0.05 -0.57
CA ILE A 98 -33.22 0.14 -0.18
C ILE A 98 -33.57 -0.52 1.16
N GLY A 99 -32.60 -1.20 1.81
CA GLY A 99 -32.78 -1.80 3.13
C GLY A 99 -33.77 -2.97 3.13
N LYS A 100 -34.56 -3.08 4.21
CA LYS A 100 -35.55 -4.16 4.42
C LYS A 100 -36.65 -4.25 3.35
N ALA A 101 -36.83 -3.20 2.55
CA ALA A 101 -37.76 -3.21 1.43
C ALA A 101 -37.22 -3.97 0.19
N CYS A 102 -35.98 -4.47 0.23
CA CYS A 102 -35.40 -5.21 -0.87
C CYS A 102 -36.08 -6.58 -1.06
N PRO A 103 -36.59 -6.91 -2.26
CA PRO A 103 -37.19 -8.22 -2.53
C PRO A 103 -36.16 -9.37 -2.49
N TYR A 104 -34.89 -9.06 -2.75
CA TYR A 104 -33.77 -9.99 -2.66
C TYR A 104 -32.87 -9.57 -1.51
N SER A 105 -33.24 -9.93 -0.28
CA SER A 105 -32.49 -9.52 0.91
C SER A 105 -31.10 -10.17 0.95
N CYS A 106 -30.05 -9.34 0.90
CA CYS A 106 -28.67 -9.79 1.08
C CYS A 106 -28.39 -10.26 2.51
N VAL A 107 -29.07 -9.69 3.52
CA VAL A 107 -28.96 -10.09 4.92
C VAL A 107 -29.55 -11.47 5.17
N GLU A 108 -30.69 -11.81 4.55
CA GLU A 108 -31.24 -13.16 4.65
C GLU A 108 -30.41 -14.18 3.86
N ARG A 109 -29.82 -13.75 2.74
CA ARG A 109 -29.02 -14.62 1.88
C ARG A 109 -27.69 -15.02 2.51
N ALA A 110 -26.99 -14.06 3.12
CA ALA A 110 -25.68 -14.24 3.71
C ALA A 110 -25.59 -13.48 5.05
N PRO A 111 -26.28 -13.97 6.10
CA PRO A 111 -26.35 -13.31 7.41
C PRO A 111 -25.01 -13.26 8.15
N SER A 112 -24.05 -14.10 7.75
CA SER A 112 -22.68 -14.07 8.26
C SER A 112 -21.89 -12.86 7.78
N VAL A 113 -22.26 -12.27 6.65
CA VAL A 113 -21.53 -11.19 5.99
C VAL A 113 -22.29 -9.87 6.08
N PHE A 114 -23.62 -9.90 5.90
CA PHE A 114 -24.44 -8.69 5.89
C PHE A 114 -25.31 -8.57 7.14
N ARG A 115 -25.47 -7.34 7.62
CA ARG A 115 -26.45 -7.00 8.67
C ARG A 115 -27.17 -5.70 8.31
N TYR A 116 -28.34 -5.47 8.89
CA TYR A 116 -28.98 -4.17 8.80
C TYR A 116 -28.39 -3.22 9.83
N ASN A 117 -28.06 -2.00 9.41
CA ASN A 117 -27.78 -0.89 10.30
C ASN A 117 -29.08 -0.53 11.05
N PRO A 118 -29.08 -0.51 12.40
CA PRO A 118 -30.27 -0.18 13.18
C PRO A 118 -30.75 1.27 12.99
N GLU A 119 -29.85 2.20 12.65
CA GLU A 119 -30.17 3.63 12.50
C GLU A 119 -30.73 3.94 11.12
N THR A 120 -30.08 3.46 10.06
CA THR A 120 -30.46 3.77 8.68
C THR A 120 -31.41 2.74 8.06
N GLY A 121 -31.52 1.55 8.67
CA GLY A 121 -32.27 0.42 8.13
C GLY A 121 -31.68 -0.16 6.83
N ARG A 122 -30.49 0.31 6.41
CA ARG A 122 -29.77 -0.15 5.22
C ARG A 122 -28.90 -1.36 5.53
N ALA A 123 -28.55 -2.13 4.50
CA ALA A 123 -27.63 -3.24 4.67
C ALA A 123 -26.18 -2.73 4.75
N GLN A 124 -25.38 -3.37 5.60
CA GLN A 124 -23.95 -3.14 5.78
C GLN A 124 -23.21 -4.48 5.74
N ALA A 125 -21.97 -4.47 5.26
CA ALA A 125 -21.05 -5.59 5.38
C ALA A 125 -20.32 -5.52 6.72
N VAL A 126 -20.35 -6.61 7.50
CA VAL A 126 -19.83 -6.68 8.88
C VAL A 126 -18.60 -7.56 8.98
N VAL A 127 -18.45 -8.50 8.05
CA VAL A 127 -17.30 -9.39 7.96
C VAL A 127 -16.78 -9.32 6.52
N GLN A 128 -15.46 -9.37 6.36
CA GLN A 128 -14.81 -9.53 5.06
C GLN A 128 -15.39 -10.78 4.38
N GLY A 129 -16.26 -10.56 3.38
CA GLY A 129 -16.97 -11.65 2.73
C GLY A 129 -16.05 -12.31 1.73
N ARG A 130 -15.49 -13.48 2.08
CA ARG A 130 -14.64 -14.25 1.17
C ARG A 130 -15.36 -14.45 -0.16
N SER A 131 -14.76 -13.96 -1.24
CA SER A 131 -15.31 -14.02 -2.61
C SER A 131 -15.76 -15.43 -3.06
N GLY A 132 -15.26 -16.48 -2.42
CA GLY A 132 -15.62 -17.88 -2.70
C GLY A 132 -16.97 -18.37 -2.16
N ASP A 133 -17.66 -17.61 -1.30
CA ASP A 133 -18.92 -18.06 -0.71
C ASP A 133 -20.08 -17.86 -1.70
N TYR A 134 -20.71 -18.96 -2.13
CA TYR A 134 -21.80 -18.94 -3.12
C TYR A 134 -22.98 -18.05 -2.70
N SER A 135 -23.33 -18.03 -1.42
CA SER A 135 -24.40 -17.19 -0.88
C SER A 135 -24.11 -15.69 -1.04
N VAL A 136 -22.85 -15.31 -0.88
CA VAL A 136 -22.36 -13.93 -1.05
C VAL A 136 -22.39 -13.54 -2.52
N GLN A 137 -21.88 -14.39 -3.41
CA GLN A 137 -21.94 -14.16 -4.85
C GLN A 137 -23.38 -13.96 -5.34
N LEU A 138 -24.31 -14.77 -4.83
CA LEU A 138 -25.72 -14.67 -5.15
C LEU A 138 -26.33 -13.37 -4.61
N ALA A 139 -26.00 -12.97 -3.38
CA ALA A 139 -26.46 -11.71 -2.79
C ALA A 139 -25.99 -10.48 -3.59
N VAL A 140 -24.73 -10.49 -4.04
CA VAL A 140 -24.14 -9.43 -4.86
C VAL A 140 -24.84 -9.38 -6.22
N GLY A 141 -24.96 -10.51 -6.91
CA GLY A 141 -25.54 -10.59 -8.26
C GLY A 141 -27.04 -10.33 -8.35
N GLN A 142 -27.81 -10.54 -7.26
CA GLN A 142 -29.26 -10.33 -7.23
C GLN A 142 -29.68 -8.96 -6.72
N CYS A 143 -28.74 -8.10 -6.32
CA CYS A 143 -29.07 -6.79 -5.77
C CYS A 143 -29.73 -5.89 -6.84
N PRO A 144 -31.01 -5.50 -6.70
CA PRO A 144 -31.74 -4.76 -7.74
C PRO A 144 -31.23 -3.32 -7.92
N ARG A 145 -30.55 -2.77 -6.91
CA ARG A 145 -29.96 -1.42 -6.94
C ARG A 145 -28.46 -1.44 -7.24
N ASN A 146 -27.88 -2.63 -7.45
CA ASN A 146 -26.45 -2.82 -7.62
C ASN A 146 -25.62 -2.08 -6.56
N CYS A 147 -26.02 -2.17 -5.29
CA CYS A 147 -25.39 -1.43 -4.20
C CYS A 147 -24.31 -2.23 -3.45
N ILE A 148 -23.92 -3.41 -3.95
CA ILE A 148 -22.95 -4.30 -3.31
C ILE A 148 -21.80 -4.51 -4.28
N HIS A 149 -20.57 -4.26 -3.84
CA HIS A 149 -19.37 -4.27 -4.69
C HIS A 149 -18.24 -5.05 -4.05
N TYR A 150 -17.51 -5.81 -4.88
CA TYR A 150 -16.24 -6.43 -4.49
C TYR A 150 -15.12 -5.39 -4.55
N VAL A 151 -14.41 -5.25 -3.45
CA VAL A 151 -13.32 -4.29 -3.28
C VAL A 151 -12.13 -4.95 -2.60
N THR A 152 -10.97 -4.32 -2.68
CA THR A 152 -9.84 -4.69 -1.83
C THR A 152 -10.02 -4.10 -0.42
N GLU A 153 -9.18 -4.50 0.54
CA GLU A 153 -9.33 -4.05 1.93
C GLU A 153 -9.05 -2.55 2.04
N GLU A 154 -8.01 -2.05 1.37
CA GLU A 154 -7.64 -0.63 1.36
C GLU A 154 -8.68 0.22 0.61
N GLN A 155 -9.18 -0.26 -0.54
CA GLN A 155 -10.30 0.38 -1.24
C GLN A 155 -11.54 0.47 -0.35
N GLY A 156 -11.86 -0.61 0.38
CA GLY A 156 -12.99 -0.67 1.31
C GLY A 156 -12.89 0.34 2.45
N LYS A 157 -11.70 0.55 3.03
CA LYS A 157 -11.46 1.57 4.07
C LYS A 157 -11.81 2.96 3.54
N VAL A 158 -11.27 3.34 2.38
CA VAL A 158 -11.54 4.64 1.75
C VAL A 158 -13.02 4.82 1.46
N LEU A 159 -13.68 3.83 0.85
CA LEU A 159 -15.11 3.93 0.51
C LEU A 159 -16.01 4.04 1.74
N ARG A 160 -15.70 3.33 2.83
CA ARG A 160 -16.45 3.44 4.10
C ARG A 160 -16.30 4.81 4.73
N ASP A 161 -15.11 5.39 4.72
CA ASP A 161 -14.87 6.74 5.24
C ASP A 161 -15.62 7.80 4.42
N LEU A 162 -15.60 7.69 3.08
CA LEU A 162 -16.39 8.55 2.20
C LEU A 162 -17.89 8.43 2.47
N LEU A 163 -18.38 7.20 2.63
CA LEU A 163 -19.77 6.93 2.92
C LEU A 163 -20.21 7.54 4.25
N HIS A 164 -19.35 7.43 5.28
CA HIS A 164 -19.60 8.03 6.58
C HIS A 164 -19.68 9.57 6.47
N ARG A 165 -18.76 10.22 5.74
CA ARG A 165 -18.82 11.67 5.49
C ARG A 165 -20.10 12.08 4.75
N ALA A 166 -20.45 11.36 3.69
CA ALA A 166 -21.67 11.60 2.93
C ALA A 166 -22.95 11.40 3.76
N SER A 167 -22.91 10.54 4.78
CA SER A 167 -24.05 10.32 5.68
C SER A 167 -24.26 11.47 6.68
N ILE A 168 -23.20 12.20 7.03
CA ILE A 168 -23.25 13.34 7.96
C ILE A 168 -23.74 14.61 7.26
N ASP A 169 -23.36 14.80 5.99
CA ASP A 169 -23.78 15.95 5.19
C ASP A 169 -24.54 15.53 3.91
N PRO A 170 -25.88 15.41 3.97
CA PRO A 170 -26.71 15.02 2.84
C PRO A 170 -26.70 16.01 1.66
N TYR A 171 -26.20 17.23 1.85
CA TYR A 171 -26.14 18.25 0.80
C TYR A 171 -24.82 18.21 0.02
N ASN A 172 -23.83 17.44 0.48
CA ASN A 172 -22.58 17.26 -0.22
C ASN A 172 -22.71 16.22 -1.35
N SER A 173 -23.20 16.66 -2.51
CA SER A 173 -23.30 15.83 -3.71
C SER A 173 -21.95 15.33 -4.25
N GLU A 174 -20.83 15.92 -3.82
CA GLU A 174 -19.50 15.57 -4.33
C GLU A 174 -19.05 14.20 -3.81
N ASP A 175 -19.34 13.86 -2.55
CA ASP A 175 -18.94 12.57 -1.98
C ASP A 175 -19.68 11.41 -2.65
N PHE A 176 -20.99 11.55 -2.96
CA PHE A 176 -21.74 10.53 -3.69
C PHE A 176 -21.13 10.28 -5.08
N THR A 177 -20.84 11.34 -5.84
CA THR A 177 -20.24 11.20 -7.18
C THR A 177 -18.84 10.61 -7.12
N THR A 178 -18.05 10.99 -6.10
CA THR A 178 -16.71 10.44 -5.84
C THR A 178 -16.78 8.95 -5.54
N ILE A 179 -17.70 8.52 -4.65
CA ILE A 179 -17.93 7.10 -4.34
C ILE A 179 -18.25 6.32 -5.62
N GLN A 180 -19.16 6.82 -6.46
CA GLN A 180 -19.51 6.14 -7.72
C GLN A 180 -18.31 6.02 -8.67
N GLY A 181 -17.51 7.09 -8.81
CA GLY A 181 -16.31 7.09 -9.65
C GLY A 181 -15.27 6.08 -9.16
N LEU A 182 -15.03 6.02 -7.85
CA LEU A 182 -14.09 5.08 -7.24
C LEU A 182 -14.56 3.63 -7.34
N ILE A 183 -15.85 3.36 -7.17
CA ILE A 183 -16.43 2.02 -7.37
C ILE A 183 -16.24 1.56 -8.82
N ALA A 184 -16.50 2.43 -9.79
CA ALA A 184 -16.30 2.10 -11.21
C ALA A 184 -14.83 1.81 -11.52
N ARG A 185 -13.91 2.60 -10.95
CA ARG A 185 -12.47 2.38 -11.08
C ARG A 185 -12.02 1.08 -10.42
N ALA A 186 -12.49 0.79 -9.20
CA ALA A 186 -12.23 -0.46 -8.50
C ALA A 186 -12.71 -1.67 -9.33
N ALA A 187 -13.94 -1.63 -9.85
CA ALA A 187 -14.47 -2.72 -10.68
C ALA A 187 -13.61 -2.97 -11.93
N TYR A 188 -13.02 -1.91 -12.50
CA TYR A 188 -12.14 -2.01 -13.66
C TYR A 188 -10.75 -2.57 -13.32
N GLU A 189 -10.09 -2.04 -12.29
CA GLU A 189 -8.72 -2.43 -11.93
C GLU A 189 -8.66 -3.76 -11.17
N ASN A 190 -9.67 -4.09 -10.38
CA ASN A 190 -9.73 -5.37 -9.64
C ASN A 190 -9.82 -6.57 -10.59
N GLY A 191 -10.45 -6.42 -11.76
CA GLY A 191 -10.50 -7.45 -12.80
C GLY A 191 -9.16 -7.66 -13.54
N ARG A 192 -8.22 -6.73 -13.41
CA ARG A 192 -6.88 -6.79 -14.03
C ARG A 192 -5.83 -7.44 -13.12
N TYR A 193 -6.11 -7.57 -11.82
CA TYR A 193 -5.20 -8.22 -10.89
C TYR A 193 -4.99 -9.68 -11.30
N ARG A 194 -3.82 -9.96 -11.87
CA ARG A 194 -3.38 -11.33 -12.18
C ARG A 194 -2.72 -11.87 -10.92
N GLY A 195 -3.51 -12.58 -10.11
CA GLY A 195 -2.99 -13.27 -8.94
C GLY A 195 -1.78 -14.16 -9.27
N PRO A 196 -0.98 -14.55 -8.27
CA PRO A 196 0.20 -15.38 -8.49
C PRO A 196 -0.19 -16.65 -9.25
N LYS A 197 0.50 -16.93 -10.36
CA LYS A 197 0.24 -18.11 -11.20
C LYS A 197 0.16 -19.35 -10.30
N ARG A 198 -1.00 -20.04 -10.32
CA ARG A 198 -1.18 -21.30 -9.60
C ARG A 198 -0.02 -22.22 -9.91
N LYS A 199 0.79 -22.55 -8.91
CA LYS A 199 1.83 -23.57 -9.06
C LYS A 199 1.11 -24.89 -9.39
N PRO A 200 1.48 -25.60 -10.47
CA PRO A 200 0.87 -26.88 -10.78
C PRO A 200 1.05 -27.82 -9.58
N LYS A 201 -0.03 -28.44 -9.13
CA LYS A 201 0.03 -29.47 -8.08
C LYS A 201 0.81 -30.66 -8.66
N ARG A 202 2.05 -30.86 -8.21
CA ARG A 202 2.75 -32.14 -8.43
C ARG A 202 2.03 -33.18 -7.58
N SER A 203 1.38 -34.14 -8.22
CA SER A 203 0.90 -35.34 -7.52
C SER A 203 2.05 -36.34 -7.46
N ASP A 204 2.54 -36.64 -6.26
CA ASP A 204 3.55 -37.70 -6.04
C ASP A 204 2.92 -39.12 -6.00
N LYS A 205 1.64 -39.25 -6.35
CA LYS A 205 0.99 -40.56 -6.48
C LYS A 205 1.35 -41.17 -7.83
N MET A 206 2.18 -42.21 -7.80
CA MET A 206 2.37 -43.10 -8.95
C MET A 206 1.01 -43.63 -9.39
N VAL A 207 0.72 -43.53 -10.70
CA VAL A 207 -0.46 -44.14 -11.30
C VAL A 207 -0.12 -45.61 -11.51
N ASP A 208 -0.77 -46.50 -10.76
CA ASP A 208 -0.65 -47.94 -10.98
C ASP A 208 -1.34 -48.29 -12.30
N TYR A 209 -0.53 -48.61 -13.32
CA TYR A 209 -1.00 -49.21 -14.55
C TYR A 209 -1.08 -50.72 -14.33
N TYR A 210 -2.31 -51.26 -14.32
CA TYR A 210 -2.58 -52.69 -14.40
C TYR A 210 -2.32 -53.22 -15.81
#